data_AF-A0A7C9A272-F1
#
_entry.id   AF-A0A7C9A272-F1
#
_cell.length_a   1.000
_cell.length_b   1.000
_cell.length_c   1.000
_cell.angle_alpha   90.00
_cell.angle_beta   90.00
_cell.angle_gamma   90.00
#
_symmetry.space_group_name_H-M   'P 1'
#
loop_
_entity.id
_entity.type
_entity.pdbx_description
1 polymer ?
#
loop_
_entity_poly.entity_id
_entity_poly.type
_entity_poly.pdbx_seq_one_letter_code
_entity_poly.pdbx_strand_id
1 'polypeptide(L)'
;FPHDSSLSLVRLHQVYEILQNVEAYQKEHKLNSMPIMLCGDWNGSKRGHVYKFLRSQGFVSSYDTAHQYADADAHRWISHRNHLGNICGVDFIWLLNPNRDRKLLKTSWNEAVFSMFKSLLQKASLTESDAFAFLKADSDGDYITYSGFCGALRQVNDSL
;
A
#
# COMPACT_ATOMS: atom_id res chain seq x y z
N PHE A 1 -0.76 14.77 4.86
CA PHE A 1 -0.76 14.03 6.13
C PHE A 1 0.62 13.46 6.37
N PRO A 2 1.41 14.08 7.26
CA PRO A 2 2.86 13.98 7.26
C PRO A 2 3.28 13.03 8.37
N HIS A 3 3.02 11.75 8.17
CA HIS A 3 3.78 10.75 8.91
C HIS A 3 4.95 10.37 8.03
N ASP A 4 6.11 10.20 8.66
CA ASP A 4 7.32 9.67 8.02
C ASP A 4 6.93 8.59 7.00
N SER A 5 7.46 8.71 5.79
CA SER A 5 7.27 7.72 4.73
C SER A 5 7.54 6.29 5.22
N SER A 6 8.42 6.12 6.20
CA SER A 6 8.70 4.85 6.89
C SER A 6 7.43 4.19 7.48
N LEU A 7 6.49 4.99 8.01
CA LEU A 7 5.25 4.51 8.60
C LEU A 7 4.22 4.05 7.56
N SER A 8 4.45 4.30 6.27
CA SER A 8 3.56 3.85 5.21
C SER A 8 3.58 2.33 5.06
N LEU A 9 4.74 1.69 5.30
CA LEU A 9 4.85 0.24 5.26
C LEU A 9 4.12 -0.39 6.45
N VAL A 10 4.27 0.21 7.64
CA VAL A 10 3.55 -0.22 8.85
C VAL A 10 2.04 -0.16 8.65
N ARG A 11 1.51 0.95 8.12
CA ARG A 11 0.08 1.07 7.79
C ARG A 11 -0.38 0.03 6.77
N LEU A 12 0.43 -0.21 5.73
CA LEU A 12 0.11 -1.22 4.73
C LEU A 12 0.05 -2.63 5.36
N HIS A 13 1.01 -2.95 6.23
CA HIS A 13 1.03 -4.23 6.97
C HIS A 13 -0.20 -4.40 7.86
N GLN A 14 -0.59 -3.37 8.60
CA GLN A 14 -1.81 -3.38 9.42
C GLN A 14 -3.06 -3.68 8.57
N VAL A 15 -3.16 -3.08 7.38
CA VAL A 15 -4.27 -3.35 6.45
C VAL A 15 -4.25 -4.79 5.95
N TYR A 16 -3.06 -5.32 5.64
CA TYR A 16 -2.90 -6.72 5.27
C TYR A 16 -3.36 -7.65 6.39
N GLU A 17 -2.99 -7.37 7.64
CA GLU A 17 -3.46 -8.13 8.82
C GLU A 17 -4.98 -8.06 8.99
N ILE A 18 -5.61 -6.90 8.80
CA ILE A 18 -7.08 -6.78 8.82
C ILE A 18 -7.71 -7.74 7.79
N LEU A 19 -7.20 -7.76 6.56
CA LEU A 19 -7.75 -8.63 5.52
C LEU A 19 -7.50 -10.12 5.81
N GLN A 20 -6.34 -10.48 6.37
CA GLN A 20 -6.09 -11.85 6.82
C GLN A 20 -7.08 -12.27 7.92
N ASN A 21 -7.38 -11.40 8.87
CA ASN A 21 -8.35 -11.67 9.93
C ASN A 21 -9.76 -11.84 9.36
N VAL A 22 -10.15 -11.02 8.37
CA VAL A 22 -11.45 -11.18 7.68
C VAL A 22 -11.51 -12.53 6.95
N GLU A 23 -10.49 -12.91 6.19
CA GLU A 23 -10.44 -14.21 5.50
C GLU A 23 -10.44 -15.38 6.49
N ALA A 24 -9.71 -15.27 7.59
CA ALA A 24 -9.67 -16.28 8.65
C ALA A 24 -11.05 -16.46 9.30
N TYR A 25 -11.71 -15.34 9.65
CA TYR A 25 -13.05 -15.35 10.22
C TYR A 25 -14.07 -16.00 9.27
N GLN A 26 -14.04 -15.63 7.98
CA GLN A 26 -14.91 -16.25 6.97
C GLN A 26 -14.69 -17.76 6.87
N LYS A 27 -13.43 -18.20 6.88
CA LYS A 27 -13.07 -19.62 6.81
C LYS A 27 -13.52 -20.39 8.06
N GLU A 28 -13.26 -19.84 9.25
CA GLU A 28 -13.65 -20.44 10.53
C GLU A 28 -15.16 -20.67 10.62
N HIS A 29 -15.93 -19.68 10.18
CA HIS A 29 -17.39 -19.73 10.20
C HIS A 29 -18.02 -20.30 8.93
N LYS A 30 -17.22 -20.83 7.99
CA LYS A 30 -17.68 -21.41 6.71
C LYS A 30 -18.60 -20.47 5.92
N LEU A 31 -18.31 -19.18 5.97
CA LEU A 31 -19.08 -18.16 5.27
C LEU A 31 -18.79 -18.26 3.77
N ASN A 32 -19.83 -18.09 2.97
CA ASN A 32 -19.69 -17.95 1.53
C ASN A 32 -19.14 -16.55 1.19
N SER A 33 -18.86 -16.31 -0.09
CA SER A 33 -18.46 -14.98 -0.56
C SER A 33 -19.56 -13.99 -0.22
N MET A 34 -19.30 -13.09 0.74
CA MET A 34 -20.26 -12.12 1.26
C MET A 34 -19.75 -10.69 1.12
N PRO A 35 -20.65 -9.69 1.08
CA PRO A 35 -20.25 -8.29 1.08
C PRO A 35 -19.44 -7.93 2.34
N ILE A 36 -18.39 -7.14 2.18
CA ILE A 36 -17.55 -6.64 3.27
C ILE A 36 -17.58 -5.11 3.27
N MET A 37 -17.74 -4.53 4.47
CA MET A 37 -17.62 -3.09 4.70
C MET A 37 -16.54 -2.84 5.75
N LEU A 38 -15.54 -2.02 5.42
CA LEU A 38 -14.47 -1.62 6.35
C LEU A 38 -14.52 -0.11 6.54
N CYS A 39 -14.69 0.34 7.78
CA CYS A 39 -14.85 1.76 8.12
C CYS A 39 -13.73 2.20 9.06
N GLY A 40 -13.30 3.44 8.93
CA GLY A 40 -12.44 4.09 9.93
C GLY A 40 -11.46 5.07 9.32
N ASP A 41 -10.57 5.58 10.18
CA ASP A 41 -9.42 6.39 9.79
C ASP A 41 -8.27 5.47 9.34
N TRP A 42 -7.95 5.53 8.05
CA TRP A 42 -6.89 4.71 7.44
C TRP A 42 -5.54 5.41 7.44
N ASN A 43 -5.47 6.66 7.93
CA ASN A 43 -4.27 7.48 7.98
C ASN A 43 -3.47 7.46 6.66
N GLY A 44 -4.19 7.46 5.53
CA GLY A 44 -3.65 7.33 4.19
C GLY A 44 -4.49 8.12 3.19
N SER A 45 -3.86 8.59 2.12
CA SER A 45 -4.56 9.33 1.06
C SER A 45 -4.97 8.41 -0.10
N LYS A 46 -5.85 8.89 -0.99
CA LYS A 46 -6.20 8.22 -2.26
C LYS A 46 -4.98 7.83 -3.12
N ARG A 47 -3.89 8.60 -3.03
CA ARG A 47 -2.66 8.36 -3.79
C ARG A 47 -1.69 7.40 -3.08
N GLY A 48 -1.96 7.09 -1.81
CA GLY A 48 -1.11 6.26 -0.96
C GLY A 48 -1.20 4.76 -1.23
N HIS A 49 -0.24 4.01 -0.66
CA HIS A 49 -0.13 2.57 -0.86
C HIS A 49 -1.32 1.79 -0.29
N VAL A 50 -1.85 2.19 0.87
CA VAL A 50 -3.03 1.57 1.50
C VAL A 50 -4.23 1.62 0.56
N TYR A 51 -4.53 2.79 -0.01
CA TYR A 51 -5.63 2.95 -0.95
C TYR A 51 -5.43 2.05 -2.17
N LYS A 52 -4.26 2.09 -2.80
CA LYS A 52 -3.93 1.26 -3.98
C LYS A 52 -4.05 -0.24 -3.70
N PHE A 53 -3.62 -0.68 -2.52
CA PHE A 53 -3.71 -2.08 -2.10
C PHE A 53 -5.15 -2.54 -1.89
N LEU A 54 -5.99 -1.75 -1.22
CA LEU A 54 -7.41 -2.08 -1.07
C LEU A 54 -8.12 -2.13 -2.43
N ARG A 55 -7.81 -1.20 -3.34
CA ARG A 55 -8.32 -1.22 -4.71
C ARG A 55 -7.88 -2.47 -5.48
N SER A 56 -6.64 -2.95 -5.31
CA SER A 56 -6.17 -4.18 -5.97
C SER A 56 -6.85 -5.44 -5.41
N GLN A 57 -7.36 -5.38 -4.19
CA GLN A 57 -8.22 -6.39 -3.57
C GLN A 57 -9.70 -6.26 -3.95
N GLY A 58 -10.04 -5.34 -4.86
CA GLY A 58 -11.40 -5.16 -5.38
C GLY A 58 -12.30 -4.29 -4.52
N PHE A 59 -11.79 -3.74 -3.41
CA PHE A 59 -12.54 -2.78 -2.61
C PHE A 59 -12.73 -1.48 -3.39
N VAL A 60 -13.85 -0.82 -3.14
CA VAL A 60 -14.14 0.53 -3.63
C VAL A 60 -14.48 1.43 -2.46
N SER A 61 -14.07 2.69 -2.52
CA SER A 61 -14.53 3.68 -1.55
C SER A 61 -16.00 4.03 -1.86
N SER A 62 -16.85 4.01 -0.85
CA SER A 62 -18.24 4.48 -0.99
C SER A 62 -18.30 5.95 -1.42
N TYR A 63 -17.40 6.78 -0.89
CA TYR A 63 -17.30 8.20 -1.26
C TYR A 63 -17.03 8.38 -2.75
N ASP A 64 -16.15 7.54 -3.32
CA ASP A 64 -15.82 7.56 -4.76
C ASP A 64 -16.94 7.01 -5.64
N THR A 65 -17.78 6.15 -5.07
CA THR A 65 -18.94 5.60 -5.77
C THR A 65 -20.08 6.63 -5.81
N ALA A 66 -20.26 7.38 -4.72
CA ALA A 66 -21.31 8.39 -4.59
C ALA A 66 -20.99 9.70 -5.34
N HIS A 67 -19.72 9.99 -5.59
CA HIS A 67 -19.29 11.23 -6.24
C HIS A 67 -18.54 10.94 -7.55
N GLN A 68 -19.00 11.54 -8.65
CA GLN A 68 -18.21 11.62 -9.88
C GLN A 68 -17.07 12.61 -9.65
N TYR A 69 -15.89 12.08 -9.31
CA TYR A 69 -14.78 12.88 -8.82
C TYR A 69 -13.64 12.89 -9.86
N ALA A 70 -13.12 14.07 -10.17
CA ALA A 70 -11.85 14.20 -10.88
C ALA A 70 -10.70 14.33 -9.87
N ASP A 71 -9.48 13.95 -10.23
CA ASP A 71 -8.29 14.06 -9.34
C ASP A 71 -8.04 15.50 -8.86
N ALA A 72 -8.50 16.50 -9.63
CA ALA A 72 -8.45 17.91 -9.27
C ALA A 72 -9.32 18.24 -8.05
N ASP A 73 -10.33 17.44 -7.73
CA ASP A 73 -11.28 17.74 -6.66
C ASP A 73 -10.79 17.32 -5.28
N ALA A 74 -9.62 16.68 -5.11
CA ALA A 74 -9.13 16.03 -3.88
C ALA A 74 -9.35 16.79 -2.56
N HIS A 75 -9.34 18.12 -2.61
CA HIS A 75 -9.67 19.03 -1.51
C HIS A 75 -11.15 19.08 -1.06
N ARG A 76 -12.10 18.52 -1.82
CA ARG A 76 -13.52 18.45 -1.43
C ARG A 76 -13.78 17.30 -0.45
N TRP A 77 -12.90 16.29 -0.43
CA TRP A 77 -12.95 15.24 0.56
C TRP A 77 -12.15 15.65 1.78
N ILE A 78 -12.88 16.08 2.79
CA ILE A 78 -12.34 16.48 4.08
C ILE A 78 -12.95 15.56 5.12
N SER A 79 -12.12 14.81 5.82
CA SER A 79 -12.58 14.01 6.95
C SER A 79 -12.22 14.66 8.29
N HIS A 80 -11.05 15.27 8.42
CA HIS A 80 -10.72 16.09 9.60
C HIS A 80 -9.58 17.11 9.36
N ARG A 81 -9.31 17.94 10.37
CA ARG A 81 -8.14 18.83 10.44
C ARG A 81 -7.11 18.27 11.41
N ASN A 82 -5.86 18.16 10.98
CA ASN A 82 -4.79 17.67 11.85
C ASN A 82 -4.31 18.74 12.85
N HIS A 83 -3.37 18.39 13.73
CA HIS A 83 -2.83 19.29 14.77
C HIS A 83 -2.12 20.54 14.21
N LEU A 84 -1.77 20.55 12.92
CA LEU A 84 -1.20 21.70 12.20
C LEU A 84 -2.27 22.52 11.46
N GLY A 85 -3.56 22.21 11.65
CA GLY A 85 -4.67 22.85 10.95
C GLY A 85 -4.87 22.40 9.51
N ASN A 86 -4.10 21.43 9.01
CA ASN A 86 -4.21 20.96 7.63
C ASN A 86 -5.46 20.11 7.43
N ILE A 87 -6.20 20.43 6.38
CA ILE A 87 -7.37 19.69 5.92
C ILE A 87 -6.95 18.38 5.28
N CYS A 88 -7.62 17.30 5.67
CA CYS A 88 -7.22 15.98 5.23
C CYS A 88 -8.40 15.01 5.09
N GLY A 89 -8.37 14.19 4.03
CA GLY A 89 -9.29 13.07 3.81
C GLY A 89 -8.59 11.75 4.05
N VAL A 90 -8.78 11.16 5.23
CA VAL A 90 -8.16 9.89 5.65
C VAL A 90 -9.16 8.87 6.19
N ASP A 91 -10.41 9.27 6.41
CA ASP A 91 -11.48 8.37 6.79
C ASP A 91 -12.13 7.78 5.54
N PHE A 92 -12.23 6.45 5.48
CA PHE A 92 -12.83 5.74 4.35
C PHE A 92 -13.86 4.75 4.86
N ILE A 93 -14.93 4.61 4.06
CA ILE A 93 -15.85 3.47 4.12
C ILE A 93 -15.60 2.68 2.83
N TRP A 94 -14.93 1.54 2.97
CA TRP A 94 -14.59 0.63 1.89
C TRP A 94 -15.66 -0.43 1.74
N LEU A 95 -16.00 -0.74 0.49
CA LEU A 95 -17.02 -1.72 0.12
C LEU A 95 -16.38 -2.77 -0.79
N LEU A 96 -16.61 -4.05 -0.49
CA LEU A 96 -16.27 -5.15 -1.38
C LEU A 96 -17.54 -5.95 -1.69
N ASN A 97 -17.82 -6.12 -2.98
CA ASN A 97 -18.88 -6.99 -3.46
C ASN A 97 -18.29 -8.38 -3.80
N PRO A 98 -18.87 -9.48 -3.30
CA PRO A 98 -18.37 -10.84 -3.47
C PRO A 98 -18.32 -11.37 -4.91
N ASN A 99 -18.98 -10.70 -5.86
CA ASN A 99 -19.16 -11.18 -7.23
C ASN A 99 -18.00 -10.87 -8.18
N ARG A 100 -16.84 -10.47 -7.64
CA ARG A 100 -15.65 -10.13 -8.46
C ARG A 100 -14.54 -11.12 -8.18
N ASP A 101 -13.97 -11.68 -9.24
CA ASP A 101 -12.75 -12.48 -9.16
C ASP A 101 -11.65 -11.64 -8.50
N ARG A 102 -11.05 -12.18 -7.43
CA ARG A 102 -10.07 -11.48 -6.61
C ARG A 102 -8.70 -12.14 -6.74
N LYS A 103 -7.66 -11.32 -6.92
CA LYS A 103 -6.28 -11.78 -6.74
C LYS A 103 -6.08 -12.27 -5.31
N LEU A 104 -5.33 -13.37 -5.15
CA LEU A 104 -4.91 -13.83 -3.82
C LEU A 104 -4.29 -12.70 -3.01
N LEU A 105 -4.67 -12.60 -1.73
CA LEU A 105 -4.24 -11.53 -0.82
C LEU A 105 -2.71 -11.45 -0.75
N LYS A 106 -2.04 -12.61 -0.63
CA LYS A 106 -0.58 -12.72 -0.62
C LYS A 106 0.09 -12.17 -1.89
N THR A 107 -0.50 -12.43 -3.06
CA THR A 107 0.03 -11.91 -4.33
C THR A 107 -0.05 -10.39 -4.36
N SER A 108 -1.20 -9.83 -3.97
CA SER A 108 -1.38 -8.37 -3.97
C SER A 108 -0.52 -7.67 -2.91
N TRP A 109 -0.26 -8.34 -1.78
CA TRP A 109 0.66 -7.87 -0.76
C TRP A 109 2.10 -7.78 -1.30
N ASN A 110 2.57 -8.86 -1.93
CA ASN A 110 3.90 -8.89 -2.53
C ASN A 110 4.06 -7.80 -3.60
N GLU A 111 3.06 -7.63 -4.47
CA GLU A 111 3.04 -6.56 -5.48
C GLU A 111 3.11 -5.17 -4.84
N ALA A 112 2.34 -4.93 -3.76
CA ALA A 112 2.30 -3.65 -3.08
C ALA A 112 3.63 -3.31 -2.39
N VAL A 113 4.22 -4.26 -1.66
CA VAL A 113 5.53 -4.11 -1.01
C VAL A 113 6.63 -3.89 -2.06
N PHE A 114 6.64 -4.69 -3.13
CA PHE A 114 7.60 -4.52 -4.22
C PHE A 114 7.49 -3.15 -4.89
N SER A 115 6.27 -2.66 -5.12
CA SER A 115 6.03 -1.31 -5.66
C SER A 115 6.57 -0.20 -4.74
N MET A 116 6.47 -0.37 -3.42
CA MET A 116 7.08 0.55 -2.46
C MET A 116 8.60 0.57 -2.57
N PHE A 117 9.23 -0.61 -2.59
CA PHE A 117 10.68 -0.72 -2.78
C PHE A 117 11.13 -0.09 -4.10
N LYS A 118 10.46 -0.40 -5.21
CA LYS A 118 10.77 0.20 -6.52
C LYS A 118 10.69 1.73 -6.46
N SER A 119 9.68 2.30 -5.80
CA SER A 119 9.54 3.75 -5.66
C SER A 119 10.65 4.38 -4.82
N LEU A 120 11.15 3.70 -3.79
CA LEU A 120 12.27 4.19 -2.97
C LEU A 120 13.58 4.18 -3.78
N LEU A 121 13.83 3.10 -4.53
CA LEU A 121 15.01 2.98 -5.39
C LEU A 121 15.03 4.03 -6.50
N GLN A 122 13.89 4.28 -7.15
CA GLN A 122 13.76 5.33 -8.15
C GLN A 122 14.07 6.73 -7.59
N LYS A 123 13.66 7.00 -6.34
CA LYS A 123 13.96 8.27 -5.67
C LYS A 123 15.44 8.42 -5.31
N ALA A 124 16.14 7.32 -5.06
CA ALA A 124 17.56 7.29 -4.75
C ALA A 124 18.48 7.39 -5.99
N SER A 125 17.94 7.80 -7.15
CA SER A 125 18.70 8.03 -8.40
C SER A 125 19.42 6.82 -8.98
N LEU A 126 18.68 5.75 -9.25
CA LEU A 126 19.11 4.73 -10.19
C LEU A 126 18.21 4.79 -11.43
N THR A 127 18.79 4.99 -12.61
CA THR A 127 18.09 4.87 -13.89
C THR A 127 17.49 3.47 -14.01
N GLU A 128 16.31 3.33 -14.65
CA GLU A 128 15.62 2.03 -14.74
C GLU A 128 16.48 0.89 -15.33
N SER A 129 17.55 1.23 -16.07
CA SER A 129 18.53 0.27 -16.60
C SER A 129 19.35 -0.45 -15.53
N ASP A 130 19.64 0.20 -14.39
CA ASP A 130 20.62 -0.25 -13.39
C ASP A 130 20.09 -0.17 -11.94
N ALA A 131 18.76 -0.02 -11.78
CA ALA A 131 18.07 0.15 -10.50
C ALA A 131 18.29 -0.96 -9.46
N PHE A 132 18.80 -2.11 -9.89
CA PHE A 132 19.15 -3.23 -9.00
C PHE A 132 20.61 -3.67 -9.15
N ALA A 133 21.40 -3.01 -10.01
CA ALA A 133 22.82 -3.33 -10.18
C ALA A 133 23.59 -3.12 -8.87
N PHE A 134 23.24 -2.10 -8.09
CA PHE A 134 23.84 -1.85 -6.78
C PHE A 134 23.55 -2.98 -5.76
N LEU A 135 22.47 -3.76 -5.93
CA LEU A 135 22.17 -4.91 -5.07
C LEU A 135 23.04 -6.13 -5.41
N LYS A 136 23.61 -6.19 -6.61
CA LYS A 136 24.44 -7.31 -7.08
C LYS A 136 25.81 -7.36 -6.39
N ALA A 137 26.31 -6.25 -5.83
CA ALA A 137 27.69 -6.16 -5.32
C ALA A 137 28.71 -6.70 -6.38
N ASP A 138 29.87 -7.22 -5.97
CA ASP A 138 30.89 -7.79 -6.87
C ASP A 138 30.51 -9.18 -7.47
N SER A 139 29.21 -9.51 -7.55
CA SER A 139 28.74 -10.79 -8.09
C SER A 139 28.58 -10.73 -9.61
N ASP A 140 29.38 -11.52 -10.32
CA ASP A 140 29.24 -11.72 -11.78
C ASP A 140 28.00 -12.53 -12.18
N GLY A 141 27.33 -13.20 -11.22
CA GLY A 141 26.14 -14.02 -11.49
C GLY A 141 24.84 -13.19 -11.57
N ASP A 142 23.84 -13.70 -12.30
CA ASP A 142 22.52 -13.06 -12.42
C ASP A 142 21.59 -13.33 -11.23
N TYR A 143 22.13 -13.17 -10.01
CA TYR A 143 21.42 -13.36 -8.75
C TYR A 143 21.93 -12.36 -7.71
N ILE A 144 21.10 -12.11 -6.70
CA ILE A 144 21.45 -11.26 -5.55
C ILE A 144 21.66 -12.17 -4.34
N THR A 145 22.83 -12.10 -3.74
CA THR A 145 23.09 -12.81 -2.47
C THR A 145 22.43 -12.07 -1.31
N TYR A 146 22.04 -12.81 -0.26
CA TYR A 146 21.48 -12.20 0.94
C TYR A 146 22.43 -11.17 1.59
N SER A 147 23.74 -11.48 1.62
CA SER A 147 24.77 -10.56 2.11
C SER A 147 24.90 -9.32 1.23
N GLY A 148 24.91 -9.48 -0.11
CA GLY A 148 24.93 -8.37 -1.06
C GLY A 148 23.73 -7.46 -0.90
N PHE A 149 22.53 -8.04 -0.76
CA PHE A 149 21.30 -7.30 -0.49
C PHE A 149 21.37 -6.50 0.82
N CYS A 150 21.79 -7.12 1.92
CA CYS A 150 21.93 -6.43 3.21
C CYS A 150 22.99 -5.33 3.16
N GLY A 151 24.12 -5.53 2.46
CA GLY A 151 25.16 -4.53 2.28
C GLY A 151 24.68 -3.31 1.51
N ALA A 152 23.99 -3.55 0.39
CA ALA A 152 23.42 -2.51 -0.45
C ALA A 152 22.33 -1.69 0.28
N LEU A 153 21.50 -2.34 1.10
CA LEU A 153 20.52 -1.64 1.94
C LEU A 153 21.16 -0.71 2.98
N ARG A 154 22.33 -1.06 3.54
CA ARG A 154 23.06 -0.18 4.46
C ARG A 154 23.57 1.07 3.76
N GLN A 155 24.15 0.94 2.57
CA GLN A 155 24.60 2.09 1.78
C GLN A 155 23.48 3.09 1.48
N VAL A 156 22.28 2.59 1.16
CA VAL A 156 21.10 3.45 0.90
C VAL A 156 20.65 4.16 2.19
N ASN A 157 20.76 3.51 3.34
CA ASN A 157 20.36 4.07 4.63
C ASN A 157 21.34 5.13 5.15
N ASP A 158 22.61 5.05 4.77
CA ASP A 158 23.66 6.03 5.11
C ASP A 158 23.68 7.25 4.16
N SER A 159 22.93 7.19 3.05
CA SER A 159 22.87 8.23 2.01
C SER A 159 21.63 9.14 2.11
N LEU A 160 20.79 8.96 3.14
CA LEU A 160 19.59 9.73 3.47
C LEU A 160 19.81 10.56 4.73
#